data_AF-A0A6J6UST1-F1
#
_entry.id   AF-A0A6J6UST1-F1
#
_cell.length_a   1.000
_cell.length_b   1.000
_cell.length_c   1.000
_cell.angle_alpha   90.00
_cell.angle_beta   90.00
_cell.angle_gamma   90.00
#
_symmetry.space_group_name_H-M   'P 1'
#
loop_
_entity.id
_entity.type
_entity.pdbx_description
1 polymer ?
#
loop_
_entity_poly.entity_id
_entity_poly.type
_entity_poly.pdbx_seq_one_letter_code
_entity_poly.pdbx_strand_id
1 'polypeptide(L)'
;MTTSSGFLPPFTESGQSAIIPNMPWYYSGTLLTVEYRTDPANVRAILPPELGLAPEDPGAVAFIWADWQSCSTGGAELLDPARSQYLEAFVVVRCEYQGVTYSRCVLIWVTTDFAIARGWFQGYPKKLGSVFVTRPYNRGAAAPRIAEGGTFGASLAAYDHRLASAKVTLREPAPSNGFVNGHKMLHHRVMPSMVPGAGMSLNQIATMGGVDLDLGQPWAGEAELTLHDSPWDQPASLLPVDEIIGGYYCEVGTTFNGGTLLADNSAAI
;
A
#
# COMPACT_ATOMS: atom_id res chain seq x y z
N MET A 1 -10.98 35.31 17.33
CA MET A 1 -9.99 34.44 16.66
C MET A 1 -10.77 33.49 15.78
N THR A 2 -10.62 33.55 14.46
CA THR A 2 -11.29 32.59 13.57
C THR A 2 -10.63 31.23 13.78
N THR A 3 -11.37 30.27 14.34
CA THR A 3 -10.88 28.91 14.55
C THR A 3 -10.88 28.20 13.19
N SER A 4 -9.69 27.92 12.67
CA SER A 4 -9.54 27.10 11.45
C SER A 4 -9.46 25.62 11.83
N SER A 5 -10.18 24.75 11.12
CA SER A 5 -10.31 23.32 11.44
C SER A 5 -10.08 22.43 10.22
N GLY A 6 -9.83 21.14 10.47
CA GLY A 6 -9.57 20.12 9.45
C GLY A 6 -8.44 19.17 9.87
N PHE A 7 -8.46 17.92 9.40
CA PHE A 7 -7.43 16.94 9.74
C PHE A 7 -6.09 17.21 9.03
N LEU A 8 -6.15 17.48 7.72
CA LEU A 8 -5.06 17.99 6.90
C LEU A 8 -5.59 19.17 6.06
N PRO A 9 -4.70 20.07 5.60
CA PRO A 9 -5.11 21.27 4.86
C PRO A 9 -5.90 20.95 3.57
N PRO A 10 -6.61 21.95 3.02
CA PRO A 10 -6.76 23.32 3.52
C PRO A 10 -7.67 23.41 4.75
N PHE A 11 -7.25 24.22 5.73
CA PHE A 11 -8.03 24.47 6.93
C PHE A 11 -9.02 25.61 6.71
N THR A 12 -10.28 25.38 7.07
CA THR A 12 -11.36 26.37 6.95
C THR A 12 -12.17 26.41 8.24
N GLU A 13 -13.04 27.41 8.40
CA GLU A 13 -13.88 27.52 9.60
C GLU A 13 -14.74 26.25 9.81
N SER A 14 -15.30 25.69 8.73
CA SER A 14 -16.10 24.46 8.79
C SER A 14 -15.28 23.16 8.76
N GLY A 15 -14.02 23.22 8.32
CA GLY A 15 -13.15 22.05 8.12
C GLY A 15 -13.55 21.13 6.96
N GLN A 16 -14.64 21.42 6.24
CA GLN A 16 -15.17 20.59 5.16
C GLN A 16 -14.25 20.54 3.93
N SER A 17 -13.36 21.51 3.79
CA SER A 17 -12.39 21.58 2.70
C SER A 17 -11.13 20.73 2.95
N ALA A 18 -10.99 20.13 4.13
CA ALA A 18 -9.87 19.26 4.43
C ALA A 18 -9.79 18.12 3.40
N ILE A 19 -8.57 17.83 2.93
CA ILE A 19 -8.34 16.80 1.92
C ILE A 19 -8.77 15.40 2.38
N ILE A 20 -8.71 15.15 3.70
CA ILE A 20 -9.11 13.88 4.32
C ILE A 20 -9.95 14.14 5.58
N PRO A 21 -10.94 13.27 5.85
CA PRO A 21 -11.77 13.36 7.05
C PRO A 21 -10.97 12.92 8.29
N ASN A 22 -11.52 13.19 9.48
CA ASN A 22 -10.99 12.63 10.72
C ASN A 22 -11.06 11.09 10.71
N MET A 23 -10.12 10.45 11.39
CA MET A 23 -10.14 9.02 11.68
C MET A 23 -11.28 8.65 12.67
N PRO A 24 -11.72 7.38 12.73
CA PRO A 24 -11.23 6.23 11.97
C PRO A 24 -11.62 6.26 10.49
N TRP A 25 -10.84 5.57 9.66
CA TRP A 25 -11.13 5.34 8.24
C TRP A 25 -11.43 3.86 8.03
N TYR A 26 -12.61 3.56 7.50
CA TYR A 26 -13.02 2.21 7.13
C TYR A 26 -12.64 1.95 5.68
N TYR A 27 -12.12 0.76 5.40
CA TYR A 27 -11.72 0.32 4.07
C TYR A 27 -12.42 -0.99 3.74
N SER A 28 -12.88 -1.10 2.51
CA SER A 28 -13.34 -2.35 1.90
C SER A 28 -12.76 -2.43 0.50
N GLY A 29 -12.27 -3.59 0.11
CA GLY A 29 -11.61 -3.72 -1.17
C GLY A 29 -11.18 -5.13 -1.50
N THR A 30 -10.35 -5.22 -2.52
CA THR A 30 -9.77 -6.47 -2.99
C THR A 30 -8.26 -6.30 -3.09
N LEU A 31 -7.52 -7.38 -2.87
CA LEU A 31 -6.07 -7.44 -3.02
C LEU A 31 -5.75 -8.53 -4.04
N LEU A 32 -5.05 -8.15 -5.10
CA LEU A 32 -4.39 -9.06 -6.04
C LEU A 32 -2.89 -8.98 -5.76
N THR A 33 -2.29 -10.06 -5.30
CA THR A 33 -0.89 -10.09 -4.84
C THR A 33 -0.07 -11.04 -5.67
N VAL A 34 1.11 -10.62 -6.08
CA VAL A 34 2.15 -11.51 -6.61
C VAL A 34 3.33 -11.45 -5.66
N GLU A 35 3.66 -12.58 -5.05
CA GLU A 35 4.90 -12.73 -4.27
C GLU A 35 6.00 -13.31 -5.15
N TYR A 36 7.19 -12.76 -5.00
CA TYR A 36 8.39 -13.19 -5.74
C TYR A 36 9.64 -13.00 -4.87
N ARG A 37 10.75 -13.58 -5.31
CA ARG A 37 12.07 -13.40 -4.71
C ARG A 37 12.94 -12.49 -5.57
N THR A 38 13.73 -11.68 -4.88
CA THR A 38 14.86 -10.93 -5.41
C THR A 38 16.09 -11.23 -4.54
N ASP A 39 17.29 -10.84 -4.97
CA ASP A 39 18.49 -10.87 -4.12
C ASP A 39 18.25 -10.07 -2.81
N PRO A 40 18.43 -10.68 -1.61
CA PRO A 40 18.33 -9.98 -0.34
C PRO A 40 19.16 -8.69 -0.25
N ALA A 41 20.24 -8.56 -1.04
CA ALA A 41 21.02 -7.32 -1.15
C ALA A 41 20.19 -6.15 -1.71
N ASN A 42 19.25 -6.41 -2.63
CA ASN A 42 18.34 -5.41 -3.18
C ASN A 42 17.36 -4.90 -2.11
N VAL A 43 16.78 -5.82 -1.33
CA VAL A 43 15.95 -5.47 -0.17
C VAL A 43 16.77 -4.69 0.85
N ARG A 44 18.02 -5.09 1.11
CA ARG A 44 18.90 -4.38 2.02
C ARG A 44 19.14 -2.93 1.58
N ALA A 45 19.37 -2.71 0.29
CA ALA A 45 19.70 -1.40 -0.27
C ALA A 45 18.55 -0.38 -0.15
N ILE A 46 17.28 -0.83 -0.17
CA ILE A 46 16.11 0.06 -0.07
C ILE A 46 15.68 0.35 1.38
N LEU A 47 16.10 -0.48 2.33
CA LEU A 47 15.73 -0.33 3.73
C LEU A 47 16.60 0.73 4.44
N PRO A 48 16.01 1.61 5.27
CA PRO A 48 16.76 2.51 6.16
C PRO A 48 17.79 1.75 7.04
N PRO A 49 18.94 2.37 7.37
CA PRO A 49 20.03 1.71 8.09
C PRO A 49 19.65 1.08 9.42
N GLU A 50 18.68 1.64 10.13
CA GLU A 50 18.19 1.17 11.42
C GLU A 50 17.30 -0.09 11.33
N LEU A 51 16.82 -0.43 10.14
CA LEU A 51 16.01 -1.63 9.92
C LEU A 51 16.91 -2.79 9.54
N GLY A 52 16.70 -3.98 10.09
CA GLY A 52 17.33 -5.23 9.67
C GLY A 52 16.59 -5.88 8.49
N LEU A 53 17.24 -6.86 7.85
CA LEU A 53 16.52 -7.80 6.98
C LEU A 53 15.65 -8.71 7.84
N ALA A 54 14.53 -9.20 7.30
CA ALA A 54 13.76 -10.23 7.97
C ALA A 54 14.60 -11.53 8.13
N PRO A 55 14.45 -12.28 9.23
CA PRO A 55 15.26 -13.46 9.49
C PRO A 55 14.99 -14.63 8.53
N GLU A 56 13.75 -14.77 8.07
CA GLU A 56 13.32 -15.81 7.14
C GLU A 56 13.02 -15.17 5.78
N ASP A 57 13.41 -15.82 4.67
CA ASP A 57 13.20 -15.38 3.28
C ASP A 57 13.32 -13.84 3.08
N PRO A 58 14.51 -13.24 3.35
CA PRO A 58 14.72 -11.79 3.32
C PRO A 58 14.62 -11.18 1.92
N GLY A 59 14.65 -12.01 0.87
CA GLY A 59 14.48 -11.60 -0.52
C GLY A 59 13.02 -11.61 -0.98
N ALA A 60 12.08 -12.02 -0.14
CA ALA A 60 10.66 -12.08 -0.50
C ALA A 60 10.04 -10.69 -0.61
N VAL A 61 9.37 -10.45 -1.74
CA VAL A 61 8.69 -9.21 -2.09
C VAL A 61 7.25 -9.52 -2.48
N ALA A 62 6.30 -8.69 -2.07
CA ALA A 62 4.93 -8.69 -2.58
C ALA A 62 4.70 -7.47 -3.46
N PHE A 63 4.24 -7.67 -4.69
CA PHE A 63 3.67 -6.64 -5.54
C PHE A 63 2.14 -6.78 -5.52
N ILE A 64 1.45 -5.76 -5.02
CA ILE A 64 0.04 -5.82 -4.68
C ILE A 64 -0.73 -4.75 -5.44
N TRP A 65 -1.84 -5.13 -6.04
CA TRP A 65 -2.85 -4.23 -6.57
C TRP A 65 -4.07 -4.29 -5.68
N ALA A 66 -4.58 -3.13 -5.28
CA ALA A 66 -5.77 -3.02 -4.48
C ALA A 66 -6.83 -2.13 -5.13
N ASP A 67 -8.09 -2.58 -5.07
CA ASP A 67 -9.27 -1.78 -5.43
C ASP A 67 -10.00 -1.41 -4.15
N TRP A 68 -9.85 -0.15 -3.73
CA TRP A 68 -10.33 0.31 -2.44
C TRP A 68 -11.58 1.18 -2.59
N GLN A 69 -12.51 0.98 -1.68
CA GLN A 69 -13.50 1.97 -1.27
C GLN A 69 -13.31 2.28 0.22
N SER A 70 -13.41 3.54 0.61
CA SER A 70 -13.19 3.97 1.99
C SER A 70 -14.09 5.12 2.42
N CYS A 71 -14.35 5.20 3.73
CA CYS A 71 -15.11 6.30 4.32
C CYS A 71 -14.68 6.56 5.77
N SER A 72 -15.14 7.67 6.34
CA SER A 72 -15.06 7.93 7.77
C SER A 72 -16.37 7.59 8.48
N THR A 73 -16.44 7.87 9.79
CA THR A 73 -17.66 7.67 10.58
C THR A 73 -18.86 8.39 9.94
N GLY A 74 -19.94 7.65 9.72
CA GLY A 74 -21.16 8.14 9.07
C GLY A 74 -21.25 7.86 7.57
N GLY A 75 -20.15 7.49 6.91
CA GLY A 75 -20.16 6.92 5.56
C GLY A 75 -20.55 7.88 4.43
N ALA A 76 -20.54 9.19 4.65
CA ALA A 76 -20.97 10.17 3.65
C ALA A 76 -20.16 10.08 2.34
N GLU A 77 -18.88 9.74 2.43
CA GLU A 77 -17.99 9.58 1.27
C GLU A 77 -18.43 8.44 0.35
N LEU A 78 -19.16 7.44 0.85
CA LEU A 78 -19.64 6.32 0.04
C LEU A 78 -20.67 6.75 -1.02
N LEU A 79 -21.32 7.90 -0.80
CA LEU A 79 -22.27 8.48 -1.75
C LEU A 79 -21.58 9.35 -2.82
N ASP A 80 -20.29 9.64 -2.67
CA ASP A 80 -19.44 10.30 -3.65
C ASP A 80 -18.23 9.40 -4.00
N PRO A 81 -18.37 8.49 -4.98
CA PRO A 81 -17.33 7.51 -5.30
C PRO A 81 -15.99 8.15 -5.67
N ALA A 82 -15.97 9.37 -6.20
CA ALA A 82 -14.72 10.08 -6.49
C ALA A 82 -13.92 10.43 -5.21
N ARG A 83 -14.59 10.52 -4.06
CA ARG A 83 -13.99 10.78 -2.74
C ARG A 83 -13.81 9.54 -1.87
N SER A 84 -14.40 8.41 -2.23
CA SER A 84 -14.28 7.15 -1.48
C SER A 84 -13.46 6.09 -2.18
N GLN A 85 -13.39 6.07 -3.51
CA GLN A 85 -12.74 5.02 -4.28
C GLN A 85 -11.34 5.43 -4.77
N TYR A 86 -10.41 4.49 -4.75
CA TYR A 86 -9.11 4.63 -5.41
C TYR A 86 -8.51 3.25 -5.70
N LEU A 87 -7.68 3.19 -6.74
CA LEU A 87 -6.84 2.04 -7.00
C LEU A 87 -5.43 2.30 -6.47
N GLU A 88 -4.76 1.25 -6.03
CA GLU A 88 -3.42 1.29 -5.48
C GLU A 88 -2.57 0.15 -6.04
N ALA A 89 -1.30 0.42 -6.31
CA ALA A 89 -0.31 -0.61 -6.61
C ALA A 89 0.91 -0.36 -5.71
N PHE A 90 1.34 -1.35 -4.94
CA PHE A 90 2.37 -1.17 -3.94
C PHE A 90 3.26 -2.39 -3.77
N VAL A 91 4.50 -2.12 -3.38
CA VAL A 91 5.56 -3.12 -3.21
C VAL A 91 5.93 -3.18 -1.74
N VAL A 92 5.84 -4.38 -1.18
CA VAL A 92 6.10 -4.65 0.24
C VAL A 92 7.27 -5.61 0.36
N VAL A 93 8.16 -5.31 1.30
CA VAL A 93 9.19 -6.24 1.79
C VAL A 93 8.96 -6.48 3.27
N ARG A 94 9.59 -7.52 3.82
CA ARG A 94 9.68 -7.69 5.28
C ARG A 94 11.00 -7.12 5.80
N CYS A 95 10.96 -6.59 7.01
CA CYS A 95 12.14 -6.06 7.70
C CYS A 95 12.07 -6.37 9.18
N GLU A 96 13.20 -6.28 9.86
CA GLU A 96 13.28 -6.39 11.31
C GLU A 96 13.51 -5.01 11.94
N TYR A 97 12.84 -4.73 13.05
CA TYR A 97 13.17 -3.60 13.91
C TYR A 97 13.06 -4.03 15.36
N GLN A 98 14.16 -3.87 16.11
CA GLN A 98 14.22 -4.21 17.53
C GLN A 98 13.75 -5.65 17.83
N GLY A 99 14.15 -6.62 16.99
CA GLY A 99 13.80 -8.05 17.14
C GLY A 99 12.37 -8.41 16.72
N VAL A 100 11.61 -7.49 16.10
CA VAL A 100 10.25 -7.74 15.61
C VAL A 100 10.23 -7.66 14.09
N THR A 101 9.60 -8.64 13.43
CA THR A 101 9.37 -8.62 11.97
C THR A 101 8.16 -7.77 11.63
N TYR A 102 8.35 -6.86 10.67
CA TYR A 102 7.33 -5.97 10.13
C TYR A 102 7.23 -6.10 8.61
N SER A 103 6.07 -5.74 8.08
CA SER A 103 5.90 -5.45 6.66
C SER A 103 6.28 -3.99 6.42
N ARG A 104 6.86 -3.69 5.26
CA ARG A 104 7.21 -2.33 4.87
C ARG A 104 6.91 -2.12 3.41
N CYS A 105 5.94 -1.27 3.14
CA CYS A 105 5.74 -0.70 1.83
C CYS A 105 6.94 0.22 1.47
N VAL A 106 7.63 -0.12 0.39
CA VAL A 106 8.82 0.58 -0.10
C VAL A 106 8.56 1.40 -1.35
N LEU A 107 7.57 1.01 -2.16
CA LEU A 107 7.12 1.73 -3.35
C LEU A 107 5.60 1.64 -3.44
N ILE A 108 4.92 2.72 -3.84
CA ILE A 108 3.46 2.75 -3.89
C ILE A 108 2.93 3.89 -4.78
N TRP A 109 1.95 3.55 -5.61
CA TRP A 109 1.25 4.48 -6.50
C TRP A 109 -0.26 4.35 -6.30
N VAL A 110 -0.96 5.47 -6.29
CA VAL A 110 -2.41 5.55 -6.15
C VAL A 110 -3.03 6.44 -7.21
N THR A 111 -4.34 6.33 -7.41
CA THR A 111 -5.06 7.09 -8.43
C THR A 111 -5.70 8.40 -7.92
N THR A 112 -5.63 8.69 -6.61
CA THR A 112 -6.28 9.88 -6.02
C THR A 112 -5.39 10.59 -5.00
N ASP A 113 -5.60 11.89 -4.88
CA ASP A 113 -4.88 12.81 -3.99
C ASP A 113 -5.16 12.55 -2.50
N PHE A 114 -6.41 12.28 -2.13
CA PHE A 114 -6.76 11.98 -0.73
C PHE A 114 -6.03 10.72 -0.23
N ALA A 115 -5.81 9.73 -1.11
CA ALA A 115 -5.07 8.53 -0.77
C ALA A 115 -3.58 8.85 -0.53
N ILE A 116 -2.98 9.76 -1.31
CA ILE A 116 -1.63 10.28 -1.09
C ILE A 116 -1.55 10.98 0.27
N ALA A 117 -2.50 11.89 0.57
CA ALA A 117 -2.51 12.62 1.83
C ALA A 117 -2.60 11.70 3.05
N ARG A 118 -3.48 10.69 3.03
CA ARG A 118 -3.51 9.66 4.09
C ARG A 118 -2.20 8.88 4.14
N GLY A 119 -1.65 8.54 2.98
CA GLY A 119 -0.39 7.80 2.87
C GLY A 119 0.77 8.51 3.54
N TRP A 120 1.00 9.78 3.19
CA TRP A 120 2.07 10.58 3.78
C TRP A 120 1.88 10.81 5.28
N PHE A 121 0.63 11.03 5.74
CA PHE A 121 0.33 11.07 7.17
C PHE A 121 0.78 9.78 7.89
N GLN A 122 0.57 8.63 7.26
CA GLN A 122 0.92 7.30 7.76
C GLN A 122 2.39 6.90 7.54
N GLY A 123 3.13 7.63 6.70
CA GLY A 123 4.51 7.31 6.30
C GLY A 123 4.64 6.38 5.08
N TYR A 124 3.54 6.09 4.37
CA TYR A 124 3.60 5.44 3.05
C TYR A 124 4.17 6.40 1.99
N PRO A 125 5.13 5.98 1.16
CA PRO A 125 5.77 6.84 0.16
C PRO A 125 4.92 6.97 -1.13
N LYS A 126 3.63 7.30 -0.99
CA LYS A 126 2.67 7.30 -2.09
C LYS A 126 3.00 8.35 -3.16
N LYS A 127 2.93 7.93 -4.43
CA LYS A 127 2.93 8.78 -5.63
C LYS A 127 1.60 8.64 -6.38
N LEU A 128 1.34 9.52 -7.34
CA LEU A 128 0.23 9.36 -8.28
C LEU A 128 0.63 8.37 -9.39
N GLY A 129 -0.31 7.52 -9.81
CA GLY A 129 -0.13 6.61 -10.94
C GLY A 129 -1.45 6.25 -11.61
N SER A 130 -1.34 5.57 -12.74
CA SER A 130 -2.44 4.91 -13.45
C SER A 130 -2.41 3.43 -13.11
N VAL A 131 -3.41 2.98 -12.36
CA VAL A 131 -3.50 1.62 -11.84
C VAL A 131 -4.78 1.00 -12.39
N PHE A 132 -4.72 -0.26 -12.81
CA PHE A 132 -5.89 -1.04 -13.19
C PHE A 132 -5.77 -2.47 -12.68
N VAL A 133 -6.89 -3.03 -12.24
CA VAL A 133 -7.02 -4.43 -11.85
C VAL A 133 -8.34 -4.98 -12.38
N THR A 134 -8.33 -6.24 -12.81
CA THR A 134 -9.54 -6.94 -13.25
C THR A 134 -10.51 -7.08 -12.09
N ARG A 135 -11.78 -6.71 -12.30
CA ARG A 135 -12.83 -6.81 -11.28
C ARG A 135 -13.61 -8.12 -11.43
N PRO A 136 -13.89 -8.84 -10.33
CA PRO A 136 -14.87 -9.90 -10.35
C PRO A 136 -16.28 -9.30 -10.36
N TYR A 137 -17.20 -9.96 -11.05
CA TYR A 137 -18.64 -9.70 -10.95
C TYR A 137 -19.36 -11.04 -10.83
N ASN A 138 -20.52 -11.05 -10.18
CA ASN A 138 -21.26 -12.31 -9.93
C ASN A 138 -22.05 -12.84 -11.14
N ARG A 139 -22.11 -12.07 -12.24
CA ARG A 139 -22.96 -12.36 -13.41
C ARG A 139 -22.22 -12.06 -14.71
N GLY A 140 -22.70 -12.64 -15.81
CA GLY A 140 -22.16 -12.43 -17.16
C GLY A 140 -20.83 -13.15 -17.44
N ALA A 141 -20.35 -13.04 -18.68
CA ALA A 141 -19.11 -13.67 -19.15
C ALA A 141 -17.89 -12.72 -19.17
N ALA A 142 -18.10 -11.42 -18.92
CA ALA A 142 -17.08 -10.39 -19.03
C ALA A 142 -16.30 -10.14 -17.72
N ALA A 143 -16.34 -11.09 -16.78
CA ALA A 143 -15.65 -10.99 -15.50
C ALA A 143 -15.28 -12.38 -14.99
N PRO A 144 -14.09 -12.56 -14.38
CA PRO A 144 -13.75 -13.79 -13.69
C PRO A 144 -14.64 -13.98 -12.46
N ARG A 145 -14.68 -15.21 -11.96
CA ARG A 145 -15.22 -15.53 -10.63
C ARG A 145 -14.05 -15.70 -9.65
N ILE A 146 -14.29 -15.42 -8.38
CA ILE A 146 -13.35 -15.74 -7.30
C ILE A 146 -13.51 -17.24 -7.00
N ALA A 147 -12.94 -18.06 -7.89
CA ALA A 147 -12.99 -19.51 -7.87
C ALA A 147 -11.85 -20.06 -8.72
N GLU A 148 -11.62 -21.38 -8.67
CA GLU A 148 -10.66 -22.07 -9.53
C GLU A 148 -10.84 -21.68 -11.01
N GLY A 149 -9.73 -21.37 -11.69
CA GLY A 149 -9.68 -20.90 -13.08
C GLY A 149 -9.95 -19.40 -13.27
N GLY A 150 -10.47 -18.70 -12.26
CA GLY A 150 -10.62 -17.25 -12.28
C GLY A 150 -9.29 -16.55 -12.55
N THR A 151 -9.22 -15.72 -13.57
CA THR A 151 -7.97 -15.05 -13.97
C THR A 151 -8.10 -13.53 -13.88
N PHE A 152 -7.14 -12.91 -13.20
CA PHE A 152 -7.12 -11.47 -12.91
C PHE A 152 -5.85 -10.85 -13.47
N GLY A 153 -6.00 -9.89 -14.38
CA GLY A 153 -4.91 -9.05 -14.89
C GLY A 153 -4.79 -7.75 -14.11
N ALA A 154 -3.58 -7.21 -14.03
CA ALA A 154 -3.28 -5.94 -13.39
C ALA A 154 -2.23 -5.15 -14.17
N SER A 155 -2.28 -3.82 -14.05
CA SER A 155 -1.22 -2.96 -14.58
C SER A 155 -0.99 -1.72 -13.72
N LEU A 156 0.24 -1.22 -13.78
CA LEU A 156 0.68 0.04 -13.19
C LEU A 156 1.46 0.84 -14.23
N ALA A 157 1.14 2.12 -14.35
CA ALA A 157 1.95 3.11 -15.04
C ALA A 157 2.07 4.39 -14.21
N ALA A 158 3.13 5.17 -14.43
CA ALA A 158 3.27 6.52 -13.90
C ALA A 158 3.93 7.41 -14.96
N TYR A 159 3.50 8.66 -15.06
CA TYR A 159 4.01 9.60 -16.07
C TYR A 159 4.00 9.01 -17.50
N ASP A 160 2.93 8.29 -17.86
CA ASP A 160 2.77 7.57 -19.13
C ASP A 160 3.79 6.45 -19.42
N HIS A 161 4.55 6.00 -18.42
CA HIS A 161 5.43 4.83 -18.52
C HIS A 161 4.82 3.61 -17.83
N ARG A 162 4.70 2.49 -18.54
CA ARG A 162 4.36 1.19 -17.93
C ARG A 162 5.47 0.80 -16.95
N LEU A 163 5.11 0.47 -15.71
CA LEU A 163 6.02 0.04 -14.65
C LEU A 163 5.82 -1.42 -14.25
N ALA A 164 4.58 -1.92 -14.31
CA ALA A 164 4.31 -3.32 -14.02
C ALA A 164 3.09 -3.86 -14.79
N SER A 165 3.15 -5.13 -15.15
CA SER A 165 2.03 -5.92 -15.68
C SER A 165 1.98 -7.24 -14.93
N ALA A 166 0.80 -7.67 -14.48
CA ALA A 166 0.64 -8.92 -13.76
C ALA A 166 -0.59 -9.70 -14.22
N LYS A 167 -0.55 -11.01 -14.03
CA LYS A 167 -1.68 -11.92 -14.22
C LYS A 167 -1.65 -12.99 -13.14
N VAL A 168 -2.79 -13.26 -12.50
CA VAL A 168 -2.94 -14.38 -11.56
C VAL A 168 -4.13 -15.24 -11.97
N THR A 169 -3.93 -16.55 -12.07
CA THR A 169 -4.99 -17.54 -12.30
C THR A 169 -5.19 -18.37 -11.04
N LEU A 170 -6.34 -18.21 -10.40
CA LEU A 170 -6.68 -18.88 -9.13
C LEU A 170 -6.78 -20.39 -9.33
N ARG A 171 -6.26 -21.15 -8.36
CA ARG A 171 -6.25 -22.61 -8.36
C ARG A 171 -7.03 -23.16 -7.18
N GLU A 172 -6.74 -22.68 -5.97
CA GLU A 172 -7.32 -23.25 -4.75
C GLU A 172 -7.47 -22.21 -3.63
N PRO A 173 -8.35 -22.46 -2.64
CA PRO A 173 -8.41 -21.67 -1.42
C PRO A 173 -7.07 -21.68 -0.68
N ALA A 174 -6.68 -20.53 -0.13
CA ALA A 174 -5.45 -20.35 0.63
C ALA A 174 -5.75 -19.86 2.06
N PRO A 175 -4.86 -20.14 3.03
CA PRO A 175 -5.02 -19.66 4.40
C PRO A 175 -4.78 -18.16 4.55
N SER A 176 -4.08 -17.53 3.60
CA SER A 176 -3.72 -16.10 3.61
C SER A 176 -3.52 -15.58 2.19
N ASN A 177 -3.42 -14.25 2.05
CA ASN A 177 -3.15 -13.57 0.79
C ASN A 177 -1.64 -13.33 0.58
N GLY A 178 -0.84 -14.38 0.74
CA GLY A 178 0.62 -14.30 0.86
C GLY A 178 1.09 -14.02 2.30
N PHE A 179 2.40 -14.05 2.50
CA PHE A 179 3.04 -13.88 3.82
C PHE A 179 3.81 -12.56 3.98
N VAL A 180 4.23 -11.92 2.88
CA VAL A 180 5.08 -10.72 2.91
C VAL A 180 4.31 -9.51 3.48
N ASN A 181 3.03 -9.38 3.13
CA ASN A 181 2.13 -8.33 3.64
C ASN A 181 1.27 -8.81 4.83
N GLY A 182 1.80 -9.73 5.63
CA GLY A 182 1.10 -10.35 6.76
C GLY A 182 1.38 -9.75 8.14
N HIS A 183 2.24 -8.74 8.24
CA HIS A 183 2.66 -8.14 9.52
C HIS A 183 2.17 -6.70 9.66
N LYS A 184 2.29 -6.14 10.88
CA LYS A 184 2.11 -4.69 11.06
C LYS A 184 3.08 -3.95 10.16
N MET A 185 2.64 -2.80 9.64
CA MET A 185 3.48 -1.94 8.82
C MET A 185 4.47 -1.19 9.69
N LEU A 186 5.68 -0.97 9.16
CA LEU A 186 6.70 -0.13 9.76
C LEU A 186 7.13 0.96 8.77
N HIS A 187 6.81 2.20 9.11
CA HIS A 187 6.98 3.35 8.24
C HIS A 187 7.74 4.48 8.90
N HIS A 188 8.29 5.33 8.03
CA HIS A 188 8.95 6.56 8.46
C HIS A 188 8.05 7.71 8.03
N ARG A 189 7.62 8.52 9.00
CA ARG A 189 6.92 9.77 8.74
C ARG A 189 7.99 10.85 8.67
N VAL A 190 8.30 11.29 7.45
CA VAL A 190 9.40 12.23 7.20
C VAL A 190 8.90 13.47 6.47
N MET A 191 9.46 14.63 6.83
CA MET A 191 9.24 15.89 6.14
C MET A 191 10.55 16.68 6.12
N PRO A 192 11.12 16.96 4.93
CA PRO A 192 12.28 17.84 4.81
C PRO A 192 11.98 19.23 5.36
N SER A 193 12.99 19.87 5.96
CA SER A 193 12.89 21.28 6.34
C SER A 193 12.91 22.17 5.10
N MET A 194 12.13 23.25 5.13
CA MET A 194 12.22 24.32 4.12
C MET A 194 13.50 25.15 4.28
N VAL A 195 14.16 25.10 5.45
CA VAL A 195 15.42 25.81 5.69
C VAL A 195 16.57 25.00 5.07
N PRO A 196 17.29 25.54 4.08
CA PRO A 196 18.39 24.82 3.42
C PRO A 196 19.41 24.29 4.43
N GLY A 197 19.74 23.01 4.32
CA GLY A 197 20.72 22.35 5.18
C GLY A 197 20.23 21.95 6.58
N ALA A 198 18.99 22.25 6.97
CA ALA A 198 18.46 21.93 8.29
C ALA A 198 17.97 20.47 8.45
N GLY A 199 18.14 19.62 7.43
CA GLY A 199 17.73 18.22 7.49
C GLY A 199 16.21 18.03 7.48
N MET A 200 15.70 17.17 8.36
CA MET A 200 14.28 16.79 8.44
C MET A 200 13.56 17.52 9.58
N SER A 201 12.45 18.19 9.28
CA SER A 201 11.54 18.77 10.28
C SER A 201 10.68 17.72 10.99
N LEU A 202 10.38 16.62 10.32
CA LEU A 202 9.73 15.45 10.90
C LEU A 202 10.56 14.22 10.57
N ASN A 203 10.89 13.42 11.57
CA ASN A 203 11.59 12.15 11.39
C ASN A 203 11.15 11.15 12.46
N GLN A 204 10.10 10.40 12.15
CA GLN A 204 9.45 9.51 13.11
C GLN A 204 9.35 8.10 12.56
N ILE A 205 9.65 7.11 13.40
CA ILE A 205 9.39 5.70 13.10
C ILE A 205 8.06 5.35 13.73
N ALA A 206 7.11 4.88 12.93
CA ALA A 206 5.78 4.50 13.38
C ALA A 206 5.41 3.11 12.87
N THR A 207 4.62 2.41 13.67
CA THR A 207 3.97 1.16 13.25
C THR A 207 2.46 1.30 13.27
N MET A 208 1.81 0.57 12.37
CA MET A 208 0.36 0.51 12.32
C MET A 208 -0.13 -0.82 11.78
N GLY A 209 -1.37 -1.15 12.12
CA GLY A 209 -2.08 -2.29 11.56
C GLY A 209 -3.56 -1.95 11.50
N GLY A 210 -4.24 -2.51 10.51
CA GLY A 210 -5.69 -2.49 10.48
C GLY A 210 -6.26 -3.18 11.72
N VAL A 211 -7.38 -2.66 12.22
CA VAL A 211 -8.22 -3.32 13.22
C VAL A 211 -9.51 -3.79 12.55
N ASP A 212 -10.30 -4.61 13.26
CA ASP A 212 -11.57 -5.16 12.76
C ASP A 212 -11.42 -5.84 11.39
N LEU A 213 -10.38 -6.67 11.25
CA LEU A 213 -10.07 -7.34 10.01
C LEU A 213 -11.19 -8.33 9.65
N ASP A 214 -11.80 -8.12 8.50
CA ASP A 214 -12.82 -8.99 7.91
C ASP A 214 -12.31 -9.47 6.55
N LEU A 215 -12.06 -10.77 6.41
CA LEU A 215 -11.48 -11.34 5.19
C LEU A 215 -12.48 -12.27 4.51
N GLY A 216 -12.64 -12.07 3.20
CA GLY A 216 -13.15 -13.12 2.33
C GLY A 216 -12.12 -14.25 2.21
N GLN A 217 -12.57 -15.41 1.72
CA GLN A 217 -11.69 -16.56 1.49
C GLN A 217 -10.52 -16.17 0.57
N PRO A 218 -9.25 -16.21 1.03
CA PRO A 218 -8.11 -16.00 0.16
C PRO A 218 -7.98 -17.16 -0.84
N TRP A 219 -7.45 -16.88 -2.02
CA TRP A 219 -7.15 -17.86 -3.06
C TRP A 219 -5.68 -17.75 -3.45
N ALA A 220 -5.05 -18.89 -3.72
CA ALA A 220 -3.73 -18.98 -4.31
C ALA A 220 -3.82 -19.46 -5.77
N GLY A 221 -2.82 -19.14 -6.56
CA GLY A 221 -2.77 -19.45 -7.97
C GLY A 221 -1.42 -19.20 -8.63
N GLU A 222 -1.38 -19.47 -9.93
CA GLU A 222 -0.21 -19.21 -10.77
C GLU A 222 -0.14 -17.72 -11.10
N ALA A 223 1.06 -17.14 -11.03
CA ALA A 223 1.28 -15.72 -11.29
C ALA A 223 2.34 -15.48 -12.37
N GLU A 224 2.10 -14.43 -13.14
CA GLU A 224 3.08 -13.79 -14.03
C GLU A 224 3.23 -12.33 -13.59
N LEU A 225 4.48 -11.84 -13.55
CA LEU A 225 4.80 -10.45 -13.26
C LEU A 225 5.93 -10.00 -14.18
N THR A 226 5.75 -8.83 -14.80
CA THR A 226 6.80 -8.14 -15.57
C THR A 226 6.94 -6.74 -15.03
N LEU A 227 8.16 -6.36 -14.67
CA LEU A 227 8.53 -5.03 -14.18
C LEU A 227 9.29 -4.27 -15.25
N HIS A 228 9.11 -2.96 -15.25
CA HIS A 228 9.83 -2.02 -16.12
C HIS A 228 10.23 -0.78 -15.33
N ASP A 229 11.34 -0.18 -15.72
CA ASP A 229 11.74 1.13 -15.23
C ASP A 229 11.25 2.24 -16.15
N SER A 230 11.24 3.44 -15.58
CA SER A 230 11.09 4.71 -16.28
C SER A 230 12.21 5.66 -15.82
N PRO A 231 12.34 6.85 -16.44
CA PRO A 231 13.26 7.87 -15.95
C PRO A 231 12.99 8.34 -14.51
N TRP A 232 11.80 8.08 -13.96
CA TRP A 232 11.31 8.65 -12.69
C TRP A 232 11.04 7.61 -11.60
N ASP A 233 10.94 6.34 -11.99
CA ASP A 233 10.54 5.22 -11.15
C ASP A 233 11.25 3.97 -11.64
N GLN A 234 11.93 3.25 -10.74
CA GLN A 234 12.83 2.15 -11.10
C GLN A 234 12.48 0.82 -10.39
N PRO A 235 11.21 0.36 -10.41
CA PRO A 235 10.85 -0.84 -9.66
C PRO A 235 11.55 -2.11 -10.16
N ALA A 236 11.89 -2.21 -11.46
CA ALA A 236 12.58 -3.37 -12.01
C ALA A 236 14.05 -3.41 -11.61
N SER A 237 14.73 -2.26 -11.58
CA SER A 237 16.12 -2.18 -11.10
C SER A 237 16.23 -2.30 -9.59
N LEU A 238 15.27 -1.76 -8.82
CA LEU A 238 15.33 -1.77 -7.36
C LEU A 238 15.02 -3.14 -6.77
N LEU A 239 14.06 -3.87 -7.34
CA LEU A 239 13.59 -5.16 -6.85
C LEU A 239 13.30 -6.09 -8.04
N PRO A 240 14.34 -6.55 -8.76
CA PRO A 240 14.18 -7.43 -9.91
C PRO A 240 13.53 -8.76 -9.51
N VAL A 241 12.74 -9.32 -10.41
CA VAL A 241 12.04 -10.60 -10.20
C VAL A 241 12.95 -11.75 -10.60
N ASP A 242 13.42 -12.53 -9.62
CA ASP A 242 14.23 -13.73 -9.86
C ASP A 242 13.35 -14.99 -9.94
N GLU A 243 12.43 -15.15 -9.00
CA GLU A 243 11.56 -16.32 -8.89
C GLU A 243 10.16 -15.91 -8.41
N ILE A 244 9.10 -16.34 -9.09
CA ILE A 244 7.73 -16.17 -8.60
C ILE A 244 7.47 -17.19 -7.48
N ILE A 245 7.02 -16.71 -6.31
CA ILE A 245 6.57 -17.55 -5.20
C ILE A 245 5.12 -17.98 -5.41
N GLY A 246 4.25 -17.04 -5.77
CA GLY A 246 2.83 -17.33 -5.99
C GLY A 246 1.98 -16.11 -6.27
N GLY A 247 0.78 -16.34 -6.81
CA GLY A 247 -0.26 -15.34 -6.96
C GLY A 247 -1.38 -15.55 -5.96
N TYR A 248 -1.95 -14.47 -5.45
CA TYR A 248 -3.03 -14.51 -4.48
C TYR A 248 -4.12 -13.49 -4.80
N TYR A 249 -5.34 -13.79 -4.37
CA TYR A 249 -6.46 -12.87 -4.41
C TYR A 249 -7.29 -12.96 -3.12
N CYS A 250 -7.66 -11.83 -2.54
CA CYS A 250 -8.48 -11.79 -1.33
C CYS A 250 -9.37 -10.53 -1.29
N GLU A 251 -10.60 -10.69 -0.81
CA GLU A 251 -11.48 -9.58 -0.42
C GLU A 251 -11.17 -9.19 1.02
N VAL A 252 -11.12 -7.89 1.32
CA VAL A 252 -10.67 -7.38 2.63
C VAL A 252 -11.52 -6.19 3.09
N GLY A 253 -11.92 -6.24 4.35
CA GLY A 253 -12.42 -5.14 5.15
C GLY A 253 -11.47 -4.84 6.30
N THR A 254 -11.18 -3.57 6.58
CA THR A 254 -10.38 -3.19 7.75
C THR A 254 -10.63 -1.74 8.17
N THR A 255 -10.42 -1.46 9.45
CA THR A 255 -10.47 -0.10 10.00
C THR A 255 -9.06 0.39 10.30
N PHE A 256 -8.74 1.59 9.82
CA PHE A 256 -7.56 2.33 10.24
C PHE A 256 -7.93 3.35 11.32
N ASN A 257 -7.39 3.18 12.53
CA ASN A 257 -7.68 4.03 13.69
C ASN A 257 -6.40 4.56 14.37
N GLY A 258 -5.43 4.98 13.56
CA GLY A 258 -4.15 5.50 14.03
C GLY A 258 -3.03 4.45 14.09
N GLY A 259 -1.93 4.81 14.75
CA GLY A 259 -0.73 3.97 14.87
C GLY A 259 0.04 4.26 16.15
N THR A 260 1.16 3.58 16.32
CA THR A 260 2.06 3.73 17.47
C THR A 260 3.37 4.36 17.01
N LEU A 261 3.77 5.44 17.68
CA LEU A 261 5.09 6.04 17.50
C LEU A 261 6.13 5.18 18.24
N LEU A 262 7.12 4.67 17.51
CA LEU A 262 8.19 3.82 18.04
C LEU A 262 9.45 4.63 18.36
N ALA A 263 9.73 5.66 17.56
CA ALA A 263 10.82 6.60 17.80
C ALA A 263 10.46 7.97 17.21
N ASP A 264 10.88 9.03 17.89
CA ASP A 264 10.83 10.40 17.38
C ASP A 264 12.25 10.98 17.34
N ASN A 265 12.77 11.09 16.12
CA ASN A 265 14.09 11.63 15.83
C ASN A 265 13.97 13.02 15.19
N SER A 266 12.81 13.67 15.30
CA SER A 266 12.58 15.01 14.74
C SER A 266 13.45 16.03 15.47
N ALA A 267 14.03 16.97 14.74
CA ALA A 267 14.77 18.07 15.35
C ALA A 267 13.82 18.89 16.23
N ALA A 268 14.24 19.17 17.47
CA ALA A 268 13.57 20.21 18.26
C ALA A 268 13.80 21.55 17.55
N ILE A 269 12.70 22.28 17.32
CA ILE A 269 12.73 23.65 16.79
C ILE A 269 13.11 24.61 17.91
#